data_AF-A0A9E2R2S9-F1
#
_entry.id   AF-A0A9E2R2S9-F1
#
_cell.length_a   1.000
_cell.length_b   1.000
_cell.length_c   1.000
_cell.angle_alpha   90.00
_cell.angle_beta   90.00
_cell.angle_gamma   90.00
#
_symmetry.space_group_name_H-M   'P 1'
#
loop_
_entity.id
_entity.type
_entity.pdbx_description
1 polymer ?
#
loop_
_entity_poly.entity_id
_entity_poly.type
_entity_poly.pdbx_seq_one_letter_code
_entity_poly.pdbx_strand_id
1 'polypeptide(L)' 'MRPHWRFEDLEIWRLAQALAVKLHTVAEKLDQRRCYRYAEQLRAAGLSVTNNIAEGS' A
#
# COMPACT_ATOMS: atom_id res chain seq x y z
N MET A 1 -18.92 -4.28 16.49
CA MET A 1 -17.97 -3.16 16.31
C MET A 1 -16.74 -3.71 15.62
N ARG A 2 -16.19 -2.99 14.62
CA ARG A 2 -14.90 -3.35 14.02
C ARG A 2 -13.80 -3.00 15.03
N PRO A 3 -12.75 -3.82 15.21
CA PRO A 3 -11.61 -3.43 16.04
C PRO A 3 -11.04 -2.09 15.54
N HIS A 4 -10.66 -1.22 16.46
CA HIS A 4 -9.92 0.02 16.17
C HIS A 4 -8.46 -0.22 16.56
N TRP A 5 -7.54 0.02 15.63
CA TRP A 5 -6.13 -0.16 15.88
C TRP A 5 -5.41 1.18 16.01
N ARG A 6 -4.45 1.31 16.94
CA ARG A 6 -3.75 2.57 17.22
C ARG A 6 -3.08 3.19 15.97
N PHE A 7 -2.57 2.37 15.05
CA PHE A 7 -1.95 2.88 13.82
C PHE A 7 -2.94 3.60 12.89
N GLU A 8 -4.25 3.32 12.99
CA GLU A 8 -5.26 3.96 12.13
C GLU A 8 -5.38 5.46 12.44
N ASP A 9 -4.96 5.87 13.64
CA ASP A 9 -4.88 7.26 14.06
C ASP A 9 -3.65 8.01 13.52
N LEU A 10 -2.62 7.28 13.07
CA LEU A 10 -1.39 7.88 12.57
C LEU A 10 -1.60 8.50 11.17
N GLU A 11 -1.32 9.79 11.04
CA GLU A 11 -1.37 10.48 9.74
C GLU A 11 -0.48 9.79 8.70
N ILE A 12 0.73 9.39 9.09
CA ILE A 12 1.67 8.71 8.20
C ILE A 12 1.13 7.37 7.68
N TRP A 13 0.35 6.64 8.48
CA TRP A 13 -0.29 5.40 8.04
C TRP A 13 -1.39 5.69 7.01
N ARG A 14 -2.19 6.74 7.20
CA ARG A 14 -3.21 7.16 6.22
C ARG A 14 -2.59 7.63 4.91
N LEU A 15 -1.47 8.36 4.99
CA LEU A 15 -0.69 8.75 3.81
C LEU A 15 -0.12 7.54 3.07
N ALA A 16 0.39 6.54 3.81
CA ALA A 16 0.85 5.27 3.24
C ALA A 16 -0.29 4.50 2.54
N GLN A 17 -1.49 4.48 3.12
CA GLN A 17 -2.66 3.87 2.48
C GLN A 17 -3.01 4.59 1.17
N ALA A 18 -3.03 5.92 1.17
CA ALA A 18 -3.27 6.71 -0.04
C ALA A 18 -2.18 6.48 -1.12
N LEU A 19 -0.93 6.32 -0.71
CA LEU A 19 0.17 5.94 -1.60
C LEU A 19 -0.06 4.54 -2.18
N ALA A 20 -0.44 3.55 -1.36
CA ALA A 20 -0.70 2.18 -1.82
C ALA A 20 -1.76 2.15 -2.94
N VAL A 21 -2.84 2.92 -2.83
CA VAL A 21 -3.86 3.05 -3.90
C VAL A 21 -3.27 3.60 -5.20
N LYS A 22 -2.39 4.62 -5.12
CA LYS A 22 -1.71 5.18 -6.29
C LYS A 22 -0.77 4.16 -6.93
N LEU A 23 0.00 3.42 -6.13
CA LEU A 23 0.92 2.39 -6.63
C LEU A 23 0.16 1.23 -7.29
N HIS A 24 -0.97 0.80 -6.73
CA HIS A 24 -1.83 -0.22 -7.37
C HIS A 24 -2.40 0.29 -8.69
N THR A 25 -2.81 1.56 -8.78
CA THR A 25 -3.27 2.16 -10.04
C THR A 25 -2.17 2.15 -11.11
N VAL A 26 -0.90 2.37 -10.73
CA VAL A 26 0.24 2.27 -11.66
C VAL A 26 0.51 0.81 -12.02
N ALA A 27 0.44 -0.12 -11.05
CA ALA A 27 0.61 -1.55 -11.28
C ALA A 27 -0.40 -2.11 -12.30
N GLU A 28 -1.67 -1.71 -12.21
CA GLU A 28 -2.69 -2.09 -13.21
C GLU A 28 -2.31 -1.64 -14.63
N LYS A 29 -1.81 -0.41 -14.78
CA LYS A 29 -1.34 0.10 -16.08
C LYS A 29 -0.12 -0.67 -16.60
N LEU A 30 0.74 -1.13 -15.70
CA LEU A 30 1.93 -1.93 -16.04
C LEU A 30 1.54 -3.35 -16.46
N ASP A 31 0.56 -3.97 -15.79
CA ASP A 31 0.04 -5.28 -16.18
C ASP A 31 -0.61 -5.25 -17.56
N GLN A 32 -1.38 -4.21 -17.88
CA GLN A 32 -1.93 -4.01 -19.24
C GLN A 32 -0.84 -3.91 -20.31
N ARG A 33 0.35 -3.44 -19.94
CA ARG A 33 1.54 -3.34 -20.81
C ARG A 33 2.44 -4.59 -20.75
N ARG A 34 2.01 -5.64 -20.04
CA ARG A 34 2.78 -6.88 -19.79
C ARG A 34 4.09 -6.67 -19.03
N CYS A 35 4.21 -5.59 -18.27
CA CYS A 35 5.33 -5.30 -17.39
C CYS A 35 5.15 -5.97 -16.02
N TYR A 36 4.87 -7.28 -16.01
CA TYR A 36 4.35 -8.00 -14.84
C TYR A 36 5.24 -7.90 -13.60
N ARG A 37 6.56 -8.04 -13.76
CA ARG A 37 7.49 -7.95 -12.62
C ARG A 37 7.47 -6.57 -11.96
N TYR A 38 7.32 -5.50 -12.74
CA TYR A 38 7.22 -4.15 -12.20
C TYR A 38 5.89 -3.92 -11.50
N ALA A 39 4.79 -4.45 -12.05
CA ALA A 39 3.48 -4.36 -11.44
C ALA A 39 3.44 -5.09 -10.08
N GLU A 40 3.98 -6.31 -10.01
CA GLU A 40 4.07 -7.09 -8.77
C GLU A 40 4.89 -6.35 -7.69
N GLN A 41 6.07 -5.83 -8.05
CA GLN A 41 6.91 -5.08 -7.12
C GLN A 41 6.22 -3.83 -6.57
N LEU A 42 5.43 -3.13 -7.38
CA LEU A 42 4.67 -1.95 -6.94
C LEU A 42 3.55 -2.32 -5.97
N ARG A 43 2.84 -3.43 -6.21
CA ARG A 43 1.81 -3.92 -5.27
C ARG A 43 2.42 -4.31 -3.93
N ALA A 44 3.51 -5.08 -3.96
CA ALA A 44 4.22 -5.51 -2.76
C ALA A 44 4.76 -4.31 -1.97
N ALA A 45 5.39 -3.34 -2.64
CA ALA A 45 5.88 -2.12 -2.00
C ALA A 45 4.75 -1.31 -1.36
N GLY A 46 3.61 -1.16 -2.06
CA GLY A 46 2.46 -0.41 -1.54
C GLY A 46 1.88 -1.00 -0.26
N LEU A 47 1.77 -2.33 -0.16
CA LEU A 47 1.30 -3.00 1.06
C LEU A 47 2.35 -3.01 2.16
N SER A 48 3.62 -3.14 1.80
CA SER A 48 4.72 -3.22 2.75
C SER A 48 4.82 -1.98 3.64
N VAL A 49 4.63 -0.78 3.08
CA VAL A 49 4.74 0.48 3.85
C VAL A 49 3.67 0.55 4.95
N THR A 50 2.40 0.28 4.64
CA THR A 50 1.32 0.30 5.64
C THR A 50 1.51 -0.77 6.71
N ASN A 51 1.98 -1.96 6.33
CA ASN A 51 2.20 -3.06 7.25
C ASN A 51 3.35 -2.77 8.22
N ASN A 52 4.48 -2.25 7.73
CA ASN A 52 5.62 -1.90 8.58
C ASN A 52 5.27 -0.78 9.58
N ILE A 53 4.46 0.21 9.17
CA ILE A 53 3.98 1.25 10.10
C ILE A 53 3.08 0.64 11.18
N ALA A 54 2.18 -0.27 10.80
CA ALA A 54 1.29 -0.94 11.74
C ALA A 54 2.07 -1.84 12.73
N GLU A 55 3.06 -2.58 12.24
CA GLU A 55 3.93 -3.45 13.05
C GLU A 55 4.78 -2.66 14.06
N GLY A 56 5.18 -1.43 13.72
CA GLY A 56 5.95 -0.55 14.60
C GLY A 56 5.13 0.30 15.59
N SER A 57 3.80 0.22 15.59
CA SER A 57 2.89 1.15 16.30
C SER A 57 2.32 0.67 17.63
#